data_AF-A0A353RFN3-F1
#
_entry.id   AF-A0A353RFN3-F1
#
_cell.length_a   1.000
_cell.length_b   1.000
_cell.length_c   1.000
_cell.angle_alpha   90.00
_cell.angle_beta   90.00
_cell.angle_gamma   90.00
#
_symmetry.space_group_name_H-M   'P 1'
#
loop_
_entity.id
_entity.type
_entity.pdbx_description
1 polymer ?
#
loop_
_entity_poly.entity_id
_entity_poly.type
_entity_poly.pdbx_seq_one_letter_code
_entity_poly.pdbx_strand_id
1 'polypeptide(L)'
;MRQGALPCGNGGISTAFTKNSSNDGKTKNSGPAVYGTEACGARRAQVERLLRRALRENLFEIYYQPLYDIQSEKFTEAEALLRLRDAQGRFVSPDEFIPVAEQAGLICDIGSLVLGSACRSMGRLLAAGADIESVSVNLSALQLRGPESPEQLLGVIRRSGVPPERIVLEVTESTFVRDYSLIADRIRKISGAGVRFALDDFGTGYSSIAHVTDLPFDSVKIDKSLIWNSVTNR
;
A
#
# COMPACT_ATOMS: atom_id res chain seq x y z
N MET A 1 7.40 -51.71 -11.89
CA MET A 1 8.62 -51.17 -11.25
C MET A 1 8.31 -49.77 -10.72
N ARG A 2 7.96 -49.71 -9.43
CA ARG A 2 8.55 -48.87 -8.36
C ARG A 2 8.36 -47.34 -8.49
N GLN A 3 7.50 -46.88 -7.56
CA GLN A 3 7.38 -45.54 -6.99
C GLN A 3 8.70 -45.00 -6.47
N GLY A 4 8.82 -43.66 -6.45
CA GLY A 4 9.76 -42.91 -5.62
C GLY A 4 9.07 -41.63 -5.13
N ALA A 5 8.87 -41.53 -3.83
CA ALA A 5 8.14 -40.47 -3.14
C ALA A 5 9.07 -39.70 -2.18
N LEU A 6 8.71 -38.42 -1.95
CA LEU A 6 8.95 -37.57 -0.76
C LEU A 6 10.37 -37.00 -0.50
N PRO A 7 10.53 -35.91 0.30
CA PRO A 7 9.54 -35.31 1.23
C PRO A 7 9.36 -33.78 1.23
N CYS A 8 8.18 -33.40 1.74
CA CYS A 8 7.85 -32.09 2.32
C CYS A 8 8.65 -31.82 3.61
N GLY A 9 9.09 -30.57 3.80
CA GLY A 9 9.65 -30.07 5.05
C GLY A 9 8.68 -29.11 5.76
N ASN A 10 8.14 -29.55 6.89
CA ASN A 10 7.43 -28.73 7.87
C ASN A 10 8.42 -27.88 8.67
N GLY A 11 8.17 -26.58 8.78
CA GLY A 11 8.84 -25.67 9.70
C GLY A 11 7.81 -24.85 10.47
N GLY A 12 7.29 -25.42 11.57
CA GLY A 12 6.36 -24.75 12.45
C GLY A 12 7.02 -23.59 13.19
N ILE A 13 6.34 -22.45 13.24
CA ILE A 13 6.72 -21.33 14.11
C ILE A 13 5.92 -21.48 15.40
N SER A 14 6.61 -21.93 16.44
CA SER A 14 6.09 -22.11 17.80
C SER A 14 5.68 -20.76 18.37
N THR A 15 4.44 -20.69 18.83
CA THR A 15 3.95 -19.76 19.82
C THR A 15 4.72 -19.93 21.13
N ALA A 16 5.07 -18.84 21.79
CA ALA A 16 5.55 -18.85 23.16
C ALA A 16 5.04 -17.59 23.90
N PHE A 17 3.83 -17.72 24.45
CA PHE A 17 3.41 -16.99 25.65
C PHE A 17 3.86 -17.81 26.86
N THR A 18 4.68 -17.23 27.74
CA THR A 18 4.84 -17.75 29.11
C THR A 18 5.01 -16.59 30.09
N LYS A 19 4.03 -16.49 31.00
CA LYS A 19 4.18 -15.86 32.32
C LYS A 19 5.17 -16.69 33.14
N ASN A 20 6.00 -16.05 33.96
CA ASN A 20 6.31 -16.61 35.27
C ASN A 20 6.68 -15.53 36.30
N SER A 21 6.34 -15.83 37.54
CA SER A 21 6.40 -14.95 38.72
C SER A 21 7.47 -15.46 39.71
N SER A 22 8.04 -14.51 40.48
CA SER A 22 8.55 -14.66 41.86
C SER A 22 10.02 -15.13 42.12
N ASN A 23 10.87 -14.13 42.41
CA ASN A 23 11.45 -13.77 43.73
C ASN A 23 12.98 -13.90 44.02
N ASP A 24 13.48 -12.80 44.60
CA ASP A 24 14.63 -12.51 45.49
C ASP A 24 16.12 -12.58 45.06
N GLY A 25 16.82 -11.46 45.32
CA GLY A 25 18.29 -11.41 45.49
C GLY A 25 18.99 -10.09 45.08
N LYS A 26 19.08 -9.12 46.00
CA LYS A 26 19.75 -7.80 45.84
C LYS A 26 21.22 -7.87 45.42
N THR A 27 21.64 -7.03 44.47
CA THR A 27 22.86 -6.19 44.56
C THR A 27 22.69 -4.89 43.77
N LYS A 28 23.26 -3.80 44.31
CA LYS A 28 23.03 -2.41 43.93
C LYS A 28 23.97 -1.92 42.82
N ASN A 29 23.39 -1.24 41.84
CA ASN A 29 23.77 0.05 41.25
C ASN A 29 25.03 0.16 40.36
N SER A 30 24.82 0.18 39.04
CA SER A 30 25.32 1.24 38.13
C SER A 30 24.42 1.25 36.88
N GLY A 31 23.97 2.45 36.47
CA GLY A 31 22.72 2.68 35.73
C GLY A 31 22.61 2.07 34.33
N PRO A 32 21.39 1.92 33.78
CA PRO A 32 21.22 1.38 32.45
C PRO A 32 21.61 2.44 31.41
N ALA A 33 22.53 2.04 30.55
CA ALA A 33 22.93 2.76 29.37
C ALA A 33 21.74 3.03 28.44
N VAL A 34 21.67 4.26 27.95
CA VAL A 34 20.72 4.71 26.92
C VAL A 34 21.18 4.11 25.58
N TYR A 35 20.81 2.85 25.31
CA TYR A 35 20.96 2.24 23.98
C TYR A 35 19.56 1.92 23.44
N GLY A 36 18.95 2.86 22.72
CA GLY A 36 17.63 2.61 22.14
C GLY A 36 17.12 3.61 21.10
N THR A 37 17.74 4.79 20.96
CA THR A 37 17.22 5.87 20.09
C THR A 37 18.06 6.13 18.85
N GLU A 38 19.38 5.94 18.90
CA GLU A 38 20.28 6.29 17.79
C GLU A 38 20.14 5.36 16.57
N ALA A 39 19.98 4.05 16.79
CA ALA A 39 19.90 3.06 15.71
C ALA A 39 18.62 3.21 14.87
N CYS A 40 17.48 3.54 15.50
CA CYS A 40 16.20 3.76 14.82
C CYS A 40 16.22 5.05 13.98
N GLY A 41 16.79 6.13 14.52
CA GLY A 41 16.97 7.38 13.80
C GLY A 41 17.94 7.25 12.61
N ALA A 42 19.04 6.51 12.78
CA ALA A 42 20.01 6.28 11.72
C ALA A 42 19.41 5.53 10.53
N ARG A 43 18.61 4.48 10.77
CA ARG A 43 17.96 3.73 9.68
C ARG A 43 16.93 4.56 8.94
N ARG A 44 16.10 5.31 9.65
CA ARG A 44 15.12 6.22 9.04
C ARG A 44 15.79 7.26 8.14
N ALA A 45 16.87 7.89 8.61
CA ALA A 45 17.63 8.85 7.80
C ALA A 45 18.26 8.21 6.55
N GLN A 46 18.69 6.94 6.63
CA GLN A 46 19.16 6.18 5.47
C GLN A 46 18.03 5.97 4.44
N VAL A 47 16.85 5.54 4.90
CA VAL A 47 15.68 5.32 4.03
C VAL A 47 15.24 6.62 3.37
N GLU A 48 15.21 7.74 4.10
CA GLU A 48 14.89 9.04 3.50
C GLU A 48 15.89 9.44 2.40
N ARG A 49 17.19 9.29 2.66
CA ARG A 49 18.22 9.56 1.63
C ARG A 49 18.03 8.66 0.41
N LEU A 50 17.69 7.39 0.62
CA LEU A 50 17.40 6.44 -0.44
C LEU A 50 16.18 6.88 -1.26
N LEU A 51 15.09 7.30 -0.63
CA LEU A 51 13.88 7.79 -1.31
C LEU A 51 14.18 9.03 -2.16
N ARG A 52 14.91 10.01 -1.61
CA ARG A 52 15.32 11.22 -2.34
C ARG A 52 16.20 10.89 -3.54
N ARG A 53 17.10 9.91 -3.39
CA ARG A 53 17.92 9.41 -4.49
C ARG A 53 17.07 8.72 -5.55
N ALA A 54 16.16 7.83 -5.14
CA ALA A 54 15.28 7.09 -6.05
C ALA A 54 14.38 8.00 -6.87
N LEU A 55 13.89 9.11 -6.29
CA LEU A 55 13.16 10.15 -7.01
C LEU A 55 14.02 10.84 -8.09
N ARG A 56 15.27 11.19 -7.77
CA ARG A 56 16.16 11.89 -8.73
C ARG A 56 16.69 10.98 -9.83
N GLU A 57 17.01 9.74 -9.50
CA GLU A 57 17.67 8.77 -10.39
C GLU A 57 16.68 7.79 -11.05
N ASN A 58 15.36 7.95 -10.82
CA ASN A 58 14.31 7.03 -11.32
C ASN A 58 14.55 5.56 -10.93
N LEU A 59 14.90 5.31 -9.66
CA LEU A 59 15.22 3.96 -9.16
C LEU A 59 14.00 3.19 -8.62
N PHE A 60 12.81 3.75 -8.75
CA PHE A 60 11.59 3.05 -8.37
C PHE A 60 11.21 2.04 -9.43
N GLU A 61 10.88 0.84 -8.97
CA GLU A 61 10.28 -0.21 -9.79
C GLU A 61 8.78 -0.24 -9.49
N ILE A 62 7.97 -0.53 -10.51
CA ILE A 62 6.52 -0.71 -10.33
C ILE A 62 6.17 -2.10 -10.83
N TYR A 63 5.67 -2.91 -9.91
CA TYR A 63 5.23 -4.26 -10.18
C TYR A 63 3.71 -4.24 -10.31
N TYR A 64 3.16 -5.08 -11.19
CA TYR A 64 1.73 -5.19 -11.40
C TYR A 64 1.26 -6.54 -10.88
N GLN A 65 0.41 -6.53 -9.87
CA GLN A 65 -0.24 -7.74 -9.37
C GLN A 65 -1.59 -7.90 -10.07
N PRO A 66 -1.81 -8.97 -10.84
CA PRO A 66 -3.09 -9.17 -11.52
C PRO A 66 -4.18 -9.56 -10.51
N LEU A 67 -5.40 -9.07 -10.72
CA LEU A 67 -6.60 -9.41 -9.95
C LEU A 67 -7.44 -10.38 -10.78
N TYR A 68 -7.85 -11.48 -10.16
CA TYR A 68 -8.64 -12.53 -10.80
C TYR A 68 -10.13 -12.26 -10.60
N ASP A 69 -10.86 -12.07 -11.69
CA ASP A 69 -12.32 -11.98 -11.66
C ASP A 69 -12.93 -13.39 -11.67
N ILE A 70 -13.69 -13.71 -10.63
CA ILE A 70 -14.25 -15.05 -10.41
C ILE A 70 -15.37 -15.35 -11.41
N GLN A 71 -16.14 -14.34 -11.83
CA GLN A 71 -17.31 -14.53 -12.69
C GLN A 71 -16.92 -14.78 -14.15
N SER A 72 -15.95 -14.03 -14.66
CA SER A 72 -15.44 -14.13 -16.02
C SER A 72 -14.26 -15.09 -16.17
N GLU A 73 -13.68 -15.56 -15.05
CA GLU A 73 -12.51 -16.43 -14.99
C GLU A 73 -11.27 -15.84 -15.67
N LYS A 74 -11.08 -14.54 -15.55
CA LYS A 74 -10.02 -13.78 -16.23
C LYS A 74 -9.28 -12.83 -15.31
N PHE A 75 -8.07 -12.45 -15.73
CA PHE A 75 -7.31 -11.36 -15.11
C PHE A 75 -7.56 -10.06 -15.88
N THR A 76 -8.62 -9.36 -15.51
CA THR A 76 -9.03 -8.12 -16.17
C THR A 76 -8.54 -6.87 -15.44
N GLU A 77 -7.99 -6.98 -14.23
CA GLU A 77 -7.51 -5.83 -13.47
C GLU A 77 -6.11 -6.08 -12.91
N ALA A 78 -5.38 -5.01 -12.56
CA ALA A 78 -4.09 -5.12 -11.91
C ALA A 78 -3.82 -4.01 -10.89
N GLU A 79 -3.13 -4.32 -9.80
CA GLU A 79 -2.68 -3.34 -8.82
C GLU A 79 -1.22 -2.95 -9.06
N ALA A 80 -0.96 -1.64 -9.15
CA ALA A 80 0.37 -1.07 -9.29
C ALA A 80 1.03 -0.93 -7.91
N LEU A 81 2.08 -1.72 -7.70
CA LEU A 81 2.78 -1.83 -6.43
C LEU A 81 4.19 -1.26 -6.54
N LEU A 82 4.45 -0.21 -5.76
CA LEU A 82 5.77 0.42 -5.69
C LEU A 82 6.80 -0.53 -5.06
N ARG A 83 7.99 -0.58 -5.67
CA ARG A 83 9.13 -1.35 -5.19
C ARG A 83 10.36 -0.45 -5.14
N LEU A 84 11.13 -0.62 -4.08
CA LEU A 84 12.36 0.11 -3.83
C LEU A 84 13.47 -0.87 -3.49
N ARG A 85 14.64 -0.66 -4.10
CA ARG A 85 15.86 -1.39 -3.77
C ARG A 85 16.87 -0.49 -3.09
N ASP A 86 17.62 -1.04 -2.16
CA ASP A 86 18.78 -0.36 -1.58
C ASP A 86 19.99 -0.39 -2.53
N ALA A 87 21.10 0.25 -2.14
CA ALA A 87 22.31 0.30 -2.93
C ALA A 87 22.97 -1.09 -3.15
N GLN A 88 22.58 -2.10 -2.38
CA GLN A 88 23.01 -3.48 -2.52
C GLN A 88 22.03 -4.33 -3.35
N GLY A 89 20.98 -3.71 -3.91
CA GLY A 89 19.96 -4.37 -4.74
C GLY A 89 18.87 -5.10 -3.96
N ARG A 90 18.86 -5.01 -2.63
CA ARG A 90 17.88 -5.70 -1.77
C ARG A 90 16.58 -4.90 -1.69
N PHE A 91 15.45 -5.59 -1.67
CA PHE A 91 14.15 -4.94 -1.49
C PHE A 91 14.04 -4.29 -0.11
N VAL A 92 13.53 -3.07 -0.10
CA VAL A 92 13.11 -2.35 1.10
C VAL A 92 11.59 -2.47 1.20
N SER A 93 11.08 -2.91 2.35
CA SER A 93 9.65 -3.15 2.53
C SER A 93 8.85 -1.84 2.39
N PRO A 94 7.69 -1.83 1.71
CA PRO A 94 6.75 -0.71 1.74
C PRO A 94 6.41 -0.26 3.17
N ASP A 95 6.22 -1.19 4.10
CA ASP A 95 5.95 -0.89 5.51
C ASP A 95 7.09 -0.11 6.19
N GLU A 96 8.30 -0.22 5.65
CA GLU A 96 9.47 0.51 6.15
C GLU A 96 9.58 1.91 5.52
N PHE A 97 9.42 2.01 4.19
CA PHE A 97 9.72 3.26 3.49
C PHE A 97 8.51 4.19 3.30
N ILE A 98 7.28 3.68 3.27
CA ILE A 98 6.07 4.51 3.10
C ILE A 98 5.91 5.47 4.29
N PRO A 99 6.01 5.05 5.57
CA PRO A 99 5.93 5.99 6.69
C PRO A 99 7.01 7.08 6.63
N VAL A 100 8.22 6.72 6.20
CA VAL A 100 9.32 7.68 6.03
C VAL A 100 9.03 8.66 4.90
N ALA A 101 8.49 8.20 3.77
CA ALA A 101 8.08 9.04 2.66
C ALA A 101 6.97 10.03 3.07
N GLU A 102 5.99 9.57 3.84
CA GLU A 102 4.90 10.41 4.38
C GLU A 102 5.44 11.49 5.31
N GLN A 103 6.27 11.12 6.27
CA GLN A 103 6.83 12.05 7.25
C GLN A 103 7.81 13.05 6.63
N ALA A 104 8.50 12.67 5.55
CA ALA A 104 9.39 13.56 4.81
C ALA A 104 8.66 14.38 3.72
N GLY A 105 7.35 14.19 3.53
CA GLY A 105 6.56 14.85 2.48
C GLY A 105 6.84 14.35 1.05
N LEU A 106 7.66 13.31 0.90
CA LEU A 106 8.04 12.73 -0.40
C LEU A 106 6.93 11.88 -1.03
N ILE A 107 5.93 11.46 -0.24
CA ILE A 107 4.85 10.59 -0.71
C ILE A 107 4.04 11.21 -1.86
N CYS A 108 3.92 12.53 -1.92
CA CYS A 108 3.19 13.22 -3.00
C CYS A 108 3.92 13.12 -4.34
N ASP A 109 5.24 13.31 -4.35
CA ASP A 109 6.07 13.18 -5.55
C ASP A 109 6.12 11.73 -6.02
N ILE A 110 6.28 10.80 -5.07
CA ILE A 110 6.29 9.36 -5.33
C ILE A 110 4.94 8.92 -5.92
N GLY A 111 3.83 9.30 -5.29
CA GLY A 111 2.50 8.94 -5.77
C GLY A 111 2.19 9.51 -7.16
N SER A 112 2.65 10.72 -7.46
CA SER A 112 2.54 11.31 -8.80
C SER A 112 3.33 10.52 -9.85
N LEU A 113 4.53 10.05 -9.48
CA LEU A 113 5.36 9.18 -10.33
C LEU A 113 4.67 7.84 -10.59
N VAL A 114 4.15 7.19 -9.53
CA VAL A 114 3.46 5.90 -9.63
C VAL A 114 2.21 6.02 -10.49
N LEU A 115 1.35 7.01 -10.22
CA LEU A 115 0.14 7.27 -11.01
C LEU A 115 0.48 7.50 -12.48
N GLY A 116 1.45 8.37 -12.77
CA GLY A 116 1.88 8.62 -14.14
C GLY A 116 2.41 7.38 -14.84
N SER A 117 3.09 6.49 -14.12
CA SER A 117 3.58 5.23 -14.68
C SER A 117 2.45 4.22 -14.90
N ALA A 118 1.50 4.10 -13.97
CA ALA A 118 0.31 3.28 -14.12
C ALA A 118 -0.50 3.71 -15.35
N CYS A 119 -0.73 5.01 -15.53
CA CYS A 119 -1.37 5.54 -16.73
C CYS A 119 -0.60 5.19 -18.01
N ARG A 120 0.73 5.39 -18.05
CA ARG A 120 1.54 5.01 -19.23
C ARG A 120 1.45 3.52 -19.55
N SER A 121 1.49 2.66 -18.54
CA SER A 121 1.36 1.21 -18.72
C SER A 121 -0.03 0.85 -19.24
N MET A 122 -1.09 1.43 -18.66
CA MET A 122 -2.46 1.21 -19.12
C MET A 122 -2.64 1.65 -20.58
N GLY A 123 -2.12 2.82 -20.96
CA GLY A 123 -2.17 3.30 -22.35
C GLY A 123 -1.48 2.34 -23.33
N ARG A 124 -0.33 1.76 -22.94
CA ARG A 124 0.36 0.74 -23.76
C ARG A 124 -0.44 -0.54 -23.90
N LEU A 125 -1.06 -1.01 -22.82
CA LEU A 125 -1.90 -2.22 -22.83
C LEU A 125 -3.13 -2.03 -23.72
N LEU A 126 -3.81 -0.89 -23.61
CA LEU A 126 -4.95 -0.54 -24.45
C LEU A 126 -4.55 -0.45 -25.94
N ALA A 127 -3.42 0.18 -26.25
CA ALA A 127 -2.92 0.26 -27.62
C ALA A 127 -2.54 -1.12 -28.21
N ALA A 128 -2.16 -2.07 -27.36
CA ALA A 128 -1.87 -3.45 -27.75
C ALA A 128 -3.13 -4.33 -27.85
N GLY A 129 -4.32 -3.80 -27.55
CA GLY A 129 -5.57 -4.56 -27.55
C GLY A 129 -5.68 -5.57 -26.40
N ALA A 130 -4.96 -5.33 -25.29
CA ALA A 130 -5.05 -6.19 -24.11
C ALA A 130 -6.46 -6.11 -23.48
N ASP A 131 -6.98 -7.26 -23.06
CA ASP A 131 -8.26 -7.40 -22.34
C ASP A 131 -8.06 -7.02 -20.86
N ILE A 132 -7.74 -5.75 -20.59
CA ILE A 132 -7.56 -5.20 -19.25
C ILE A 132 -8.51 -4.02 -19.02
N GLU A 133 -9.25 -4.08 -17.94
CA GLU A 133 -10.28 -3.15 -17.49
C GLU A 133 -9.70 -1.98 -16.71
N SER A 134 -8.84 -2.24 -15.72
CA SER A 134 -8.32 -1.20 -14.83
C SER A 134 -6.88 -1.45 -14.37
N VAL A 135 -6.26 -0.36 -13.93
CA VAL A 135 -5.13 -0.42 -13.02
C VAL A 135 -5.42 0.34 -11.72
N SER A 136 -5.23 -0.33 -10.59
CA SER A 136 -5.30 0.25 -9.25
C SER A 136 -4.00 0.92 -8.83
N VAL A 137 -4.09 2.05 -8.15
CA VAL A 137 -2.96 2.79 -7.58
C VAL A 137 -3.28 3.21 -6.16
N ASN A 138 -2.41 2.81 -5.22
CA ASN A 138 -2.49 3.22 -3.82
C ASN A 138 -2.31 4.74 -3.67
N LEU A 139 -3.20 5.36 -2.89
CA LEU A 139 -3.25 6.80 -2.67
C LEU A 139 -3.16 7.11 -1.17
N SER A 140 -2.08 7.79 -0.76
CA SER A 140 -1.91 8.19 0.64
C SER A 140 -2.91 9.28 1.05
N ALA A 141 -3.35 9.23 2.31
CA ALA A 141 -4.15 10.27 2.92
C ALA A 141 -3.50 11.67 2.88
N LEU A 142 -2.16 11.75 2.91
CA LEU A 142 -1.46 13.04 2.78
C LEU A 142 -1.63 13.64 1.38
N GLN A 143 -1.62 12.81 0.34
CA GLN A 143 -1.89 13.26 -1.02
C GLN A 143 -3.30 13.82 -1.11
N LEU A 144 -4.29 13.15 -0.53
CA LEU A 144 -5.67 13.62 -0.51
C LEU A 144 -5.93 14.82 0.40
N ARG A 145 -4.97 15.30 1.22
CA ARG A 145 -5.12 16.51 2.05
C ARG A 145 -4.52 17.78 1.45
N GLY A 146 -3.57 17.66 0.51
CA GLY A 146 -2.93 18.82 -0.15
C GLY A 146 -3.93 19.68 -0.93
N PRO A 147 -3.93 21.02 -0.83
CA PRO A 147 -4.99 21.89 -1.35
C PRO A 147 -5.28 21.74 -2.86
N GLU A 148 -4.28 21.38 -3.66
CA GLU A 148 -4.40 21.20 -5.11
C GLU A 148 -4.48 19.72 -5.54
N SER A 149 -4.74 18.80 -4.59
CA SER A 149 -4.58 17.38 -4.88
C SER A 149 -5.54 16.82 -5.93
N PRO A 150 -6.84 17.19 -5.97
CA PRO A 150 -7.71 16.70 -7.04
C PRO A 150 -7.24 17.15 -8.43
N GLU A 151 -6.86 18.42 -8.57
CA GLU A 151 -6.38 19.00 -9.83
C GLU A 151 -5.09 18.34 -10.30
N GLN A 152 -4.15 18.10 -9.38
CA GLN A 152 -2.87 17.47 -9.69
C GLN A 152 -3.06 16.03 -10.16
N LEU A 153 -3.84 15.22 -9.43
CA LEU A 153 -4.14 13.83 -9.77
C LEU A 153 -4.86 13.74 -11.13
N LEU A 154 -5.94 14.51 -11.31
CA LEU A 154 -6.67 14.55 -12.57
C LEU A 154 -5.83 15.10 -13.71
N GLY A 155 -4.88 16.00 -13.44
CA GLY A 155 -3.93 16.51 -14.42
C GLY A 155 -2.99 15.43 -14.93
N VAL A 156 -2.48 14.55 -14.04
CA VAL A 156 -1.63 13.41 -14.42
C VAL A 156 -2.40 12.45 -15.33
N ILE A 157 -3.62 12.08 -14.93
CA ILE A 157 -4.48 11.16 -15.69
C ILE A 157 -4.80 11.76 -17.07
N ARG A 158 -5.28 13.02 -17.13
CA ARG A 158 -5.62 13.68 -18.40
C ARG A 158 -4.44 13.77 -19.36
N ARG A 159 -3.24 14.12 -18.88
CA ARG A 159 -2.03 14.21 -19.72
C ARG A 159 -1.60 12.86 -20.30
N SER A 160 -2.01 11.75 -19.69
CA SER A 160 -1.67 10.41 -20.19
C SER A 160 -2.52 9.96 -21.38
N GLY A 161 -3.69 10.58 -21.60
CA GLY A 161 -4.65 10.17 -22.61
C GLY A 161 -5.43 8.88 -22.28
N VAL A 162 -5.19 8.26 -21.12
CA VAL A 162 -5.95 7.10 -20.66
C VAL A 162 -7.34 7.53 -20.21
N PRO A 163 -8.41 6.79 -20.59
CA PRO A 163 -9.75 7.07 -20.08
C PRO A 163 -9.77 6.98 -18.54
N PRO A 164 -10.26 8.00 -17.81
CA PRO A 164 -10.23 8.04 -16.35
C PRO A 164 -10.79 6.79 -15.66
N GLU A 165 -11.81 6.16 -16.24
CA GLU A 165 -12.47 4.95 -15.74
C GLU A 165 -11.55 3.71 -15.69
N ARG A 166 -10.42 3.77 -16.39
CA ARG A 166 -9.38 2.73 -16.39
C ARG A 166 -8.42 2.86 -15.20
N ILE A 167 -8.54 3.93 -14.41
CA ILE A 167 -7.72 4.17 -13.22
C ILE A 167 -8.60 4.02 -11.98
N VAL A 168 -8.15 3.17 -11.06
CA VAL A 168 -8.76 3.00 -9.74
C VAL A 168 -7.78 3.56 -8.71
N LEU A 169 -8.25 4.46 -7.85
CA LEU A 169 -7.46 4.98 -6.73
C LEU A 169 -7.87 4.26 -5.45
N GLU A 170 -6.91 3.63 -4.78
CA GLU A 170 -7.14 2.87 -3.56
C GLU A 170 -6.78 3.70 -2.35
N VAL A 171 -7.69 3.78 -1.37
CA VAL A 171 -7.49 4.49 -0.11
C VAL A 171 -7.76 3.55 1.04
N THR A 172 -7.00 3.64 2.13
CA THR A 172 -7.25 2.83 3.33
C THR A 172 -8.29 3.48 4.24
N GLU A 173 -8.92 2.70 5.12
CA GLU A 173 -9.86 3.21 6.13
C GLU A 173 -9.29 4.36 6.98
N SER A 174 -7.99 4.29 7.31
CA SER A 174 -7.33 5.29 8.16
C SER A 174 -7.25 6.69 7.52
N THR A 175 -7.45 6.76 6.19
CA THR A 175 -7.51 8.02 5.43
C THR A 175 -8.58 8.96 5.97
N PHE A 176 -9.67 8.42 6.48
CA PHE A 176 -10.86 9.16 6.89
C PHE A 176 -10.82 9.69 8.34
N VAL A 177 -9.85 9.25 9.16
CA VAL A 177 -9.86 9.47 10.62
C VAL A 177 -9.75 10.94 11.03
N ARG A 178 -9.05 11.77 10.26
CA ARG A 178 -8.78 13.18 10.64
C ARG A 178 -9.70 14.20 9.97
N ASP A 179 -10.02 14.02 8.69
CA ASP A 179 -10.61 15.06 7.85
C ASP A 179 -11.70 14.51 6.92
N TYR A 180 -12.68 13.76 7.45
CA TYR A 180 -13.68 13.04 6.66
C TYR A 180 -14.35 13.92 5.58
N SER A 181 -14.93 15.06 5.95
CA SER A 181 -15.65 15.93 5.01
C SER A 181 -14.76 16.41 3.86
N LEU A 182 -13.52 16.80 4.16
CA LEU A 182 -12.56 17.25 3.15
C LEU A 182 -12.20 16.11 2.18
N ILE A 183 -11.90 14.92 2.71
CA ILE A 183 -11.55 13.76 1.90
C ILE A 183 -12.74 13.33 1.04
N ALA A 184 -13.94 13.28 1.62
CA ALA A 184 -15.18 12.92 0.95
C ALA A 184 -15.45 13.82 -0.27
N ASP A 185 -15.35 15.15 -0.10
CA ASP A 185 -15.57 16.11 -1.18
C ASP A 185 -14.54 15.95 -2.31
N ARG A 186 -13.30 15.62 -1.96
CA ARG A 186 -12.23 15.38 -2.94
C ARG A 186 -12.42 14.07 -3.69
N ILE A 187 -12.81 13.00 -3.01
CA ILE A 187 -13.16 11.72 -3.66
C ILE A 187 -14.32 11.94 -4.64
N ARG A 188 -15.40 12.63 -4.21
CA ARG A 188 -16.53 12.96 -5.10
C ARG A 188 -16.11 13.76 -6.31
N LYS A 189 -15.22 14.75 -6.13
CA LYS A 189 -14.70 15.56 -7.24
C LYS A 189 -13.87 14.74 -8.24
N ILE A 190 -13.02 13.85 -7.76
CA ILE A 190 -12.18 13.00 -8.61
C ILE A 190 -13.04 11.94 -9.31
N SER A 191 -13.99 11.35 -8.59
CA SER A 191 -14.96 10.38 -9.13
C SER A 191 -15.89 11.01 -10.17
N GLY A 192 -16.33 12.25 -9.96
CA GLY A 192 -17.10 13.01 -10.95
C GLY A 192 -16.37 13.27 -12.27
N ALA A 193 -15.06 13.05 -12.33
CA ALA A 193 -14.27 13.09 -13.56
C ALA A 193 -14.06 11.70 -14.20
N GLY A 194 -14.72 10.66 -13.68
CA GLY A 194 -14.71 9.29 -14.19
C GLY A 194 -13.67 8.35 -13.55
N VAL A 195 -12.83 8.84 -12.62
CA VAL A 195 -11.86 8.00 -11.91
C VAL A 195 -12.55 7.14 -10.87
N ARG A 196 -12.23 5.85 -10.81
CA ARG A 196 -12.83 4.92 -9.85
C ARG A 196 -12.10 4.95 -8.51
N PHE A 197 -12.78 4.59 -7.44
CA PHE A 197 -12.19 4.46 -6.11
C PHE A 197 -12.45 3.09 -5.50
N ALA A 198 -11.43 2.56 -4.81
CA ALA A 198 -11.57 1.39 -3.97
C ALA A 198 -11.18 1.73 -2.53
N LEU A 199 -11.89 1.11 -1.57
CA LEU A 199 -11.50 1.12 -0.17
C LEU A 199 -10.65 -0.11 0.12
N ASP A 200 -9.41 0.08 0.57
CA ASP A 200 -8.49 -1.00 0.96
C ASP A 200 -8.40 -1.19 2.47
N ASP A 201 -7.87 -2.36 2.87
CA ASP A 201 -7.69 -2.79 4.26
C ASP A 201 -8.98 -2.75 5.10
N PHE A 202 -10.12 -3.08 4.47
CA PHE A 202 -11.40 -3.05 5.17
C PHE A 202 -11.45 -4.08 6.30
N GLY A 203 -11.90 -3.65 7.48
CA GLY A 203 -12.04 -4.46 8.69
C GLY A 203 -10.83 -4.41 9.63
N THR A 204 -9.90 -3.47 9.42
CA THR A 204 -8.79 -3.19 10.34
C THR A 204 -9.16 -2.26 11.52
N GLY A 205 -10.37 -1.69 11.51
CA GLY A 205 -11.02 -1.15 12.71
C GLY A 205 -11.25 0.36 12.75
N TYR A 206 -11.18 1.08 11.62
CA TYR A 206 -11.35 2.53 11.58
C TYR A 206 -12.63 3.00 10.86
N SER A 207 -13.19 2.22 9.93
CA SER A 207 -14.40 2.57 9.20
C SER A 207 -15.62 1.83 9.72
N SER A 208 -16.69 2.59 9.97
CA SER A 208 -18.03 2.01 10.03
C SER A 208 -18.50 1.74 8.60
N ILE A 209 -19.31 0.70 8.41
CA ILE A 209 -19.92 0.39 7.10
C ILE A 209 -20.70 1.58 6.52
N ALA A 210 -21.12 2.52 7.35
CA ALA A 210 -21.79 3.76 6.94
C ALA A 210 -20.89 4.68 6.09
N HIS A 211 -19.58 4.72 6.34
CA HIS A 211 -18.67 5.53 5.50
C HIS A 211 -18.50 4.95 4.11
N VAL A 212 -18.57 3.63 3.98
CA VAL A 212 -18.50 2.92 2.69
C VAL A 212 -19.71 3.27 1.83
N THR A 213 -20.90 3.35 2.44
CA THR A 213 -22.15 3.63 1.72
C THR A 213 -22.32 5.09 1.30
N ASP A 214 -21.61 6.03 1.95
CA ASP A 214 -21.76 7.47 1.73
C ASP A 214 -20.81 8.05 0.66
N LEU A 215 -19.85 7.25 0.21
CA LEU A 215 -18.81 7.63 -0.74
C LEU A 215 -18.90 6.82 -2.03
N PRO A 216 -18.48 7.38 -3.18
CA PRO A 216 -18.57 6.71 -4.47
C PRO A 216 -17.43 5.69 -4.65
N PHE A 217 -17.41 4.66 -3.80
CA PHE A 217 -16.52 3.52 -3.96
C PHE A 217 -17.12 2.49 -4.92
N ASP A 218 -16.32 2.07 -5.89
CA ASP A 218 -16.68 1.01 -6.84
C ASP A 218 -16.42 -0.38 -6.25
N SER A 219 -15.45 -0.49 -5.34
CA SER A 219 -15.08 -1.74 -4.70
C SER A 219 -14.55 -1.55 -3.28
N VAL A 220 -14.64 -2.63 -2.51
CA VAL A 220 -14.09 -2.74 -1.15
C VAL A 220 -13.22 -3.98 -1.10
N LYS A 221 -11.94 -3.80 -0.78
CA LYS A 221 -10.96 -4.88 -0.62
C LYS A 221 -10.94 -5.30 0.84
N ILE A 222 -11.18 -6.58 1.08
CA ILE A 222 -11.13 -7.18 2.42
C ILE A 222 -9.68 -7.47 2.76
N ASP A 223 -9.23 -7.02 3.94
CA ASP A 223 -7.86 -7.28 4.37
C ASP A 223 -7.55 -8.78 4.41
N LYS A 224 -6.34 -9.12 3.95
CA LYS A 224 -5.87 -10.50 3.85
C LYS A 224 -5.91 -11.21 5.20
N SER A 225 -5.62 -10.53 6.32
CA SER A 225 -5.60 -11.16 7.64
C SER A 225 -6.97 -11.69 8.05
N LEU A 226 -8.07 -11.02 7.66
CA LEU A 226 -9.43 -11.49 7.93
C LEU A 226 -9.72 -12.80 7.21
N ILE A 227 -9.29 -12.92 5.95
CA ILE A 227 -9.44 -14.16 5.18
C ILE A 227 -8.65 -15.30 5.84
N TRP A 228 -7.38 -15.10 6.19
CA TRP A 228 -6.59 -16.16 6.84
C TRP A 228 -7.17 -16.58 8.18
N ASN A 229 -7.55 -15.61 9.00
CA ASN A 229 -8.13 -15.89 10.31
C ASN A 229 -9.46 -16.66 10.18
N SER A 230 -10.29 -16.34 9.18
CA SER A 230 -11.55 -17.05 8.92
C SER A 230 -11.37 -18.53 8.60
N VAL A 231 -10.25 -18.90 7.95
CA VAL A 231 -9.93 -20.30 7.62
C VAL A 231 -9.44 -21.06 8.86
N THR A 232 -8.77 -20.38 9.78
CA THR A 232 -8.21 -21.00 11.00
C THR A 232 -9.19 -21.11 12.16
N ASN A 233 -10.24 -20.28 12.20
CA ASN A 233 -11.16 -20.18 13.35
C ASN A 233 -12.37 -21.13 13.17
N ARG A 234 -12.11 -22.45 13.11
CA ARG A 234 -13.15 -23.49 13.08
C ARG A 234 -13.63 -23.89 14.47
#